data_AF-A0A0T6ALQ2-F1
#
_entry.id   AF-A0A0T6ALQ2-F1
#
_cell.length_a   1.000
_cell.length_b   1.000
_cell.length_c   1.000
_cell.angle_alpha   90.00
_cell.angle_beta   90.00
_cell.angle_gamma   90.00
#
_symmetry.space_group_name_H-M   'P 1'
#
loop_
_entity.id
_entity.type
_entity.pdbx_description
1 polymer ?
#
loop_
_entity_poly.entity_id
_entity_poly.type
_entity_poly.pdbx_seq_one_letter_code
_entity_poly.pdbx_strand_id
1 'polypeptide(L)'
;MAAFCAPYIAGTDANRTIKEEIVAVINRQSARKRISVTDLINPRQRFFERTHPEVQPSPERRQAMMAGTGFHEAFGRAVSTEEFVEQLVEFQEIVGKIDIYENAPVELKTTGSIPSNVFWRIDHVEQLGMYCTMVDRPMGYLLYYARAEYGRQPELRAFDLEFTDQSAIAAEMVRRRDLLREALRTGEPGRLPQCAWYGRNCDFADICGCAFAEPLVRMAGPNTAQVSENPDLAARLMGSITFEKPGPEIKLNDLVFPRKAAFRRAPGEEEEEADAQERMASLQRQGFDQMLGDAVWYGFPGASKRVPVTLGPIRASVLLFKGAPAILRTNKGQKEMVERKRLAEVFPHYIDRLGFECALANSERGRLIVYYSLIHDDKFMVYDIWFKNLGAIRAEMERRLDLLESGAPPEQLPACQPPWMVKFCDYKDRCGCGEGAG
;
A
#
# COMPACT_ATOMS: atom_id res chain seq x y z
N MET A 1 -1.03 29.49 -10.41
CA MET A 1 0.26 29.69 -9.72
C MET A 1 0.98 28.35 -9.59
N ALA A 2 2.31 28.34 -9.64
CA ALA A 2 3.15 27.13 -9.61
C ALA A 2 3.31 26.54 -8.18
N ALA A 3 3.87 25.34 -8.08
CA ALA A 3 4.26 24.70 -6.81
C ALA A 3 5.10 25.64 -5.92
N PHE A 4 4.97 25.55 -4.59
CA PHE A 4 5.86 26.30 -3.69
C PHE A 4 7.33 25.93 -3.95
N CYS A 5 7.61 24.65 -4.18
CA CYS A 5 8.95 24.15 -4.44
C CYS A 5 9.48 24.53 -5.83
N ALA A 6 8.68 25.10 -6.72
CA ALA A 6 9.07 25.40 -8.11
C ALA A 6 10.29 26.34 -8.25
N PRO A 7 10.40 27.46 -7.50
CA PRO A 7 11.58 28.34 -7.56
C PRO A 7 12.87 27.66 -7.04
N TYR A 8 12.71 26.59 -6.26
CA TYR A 8 13.79 25.82 -5.68
C TYR A 8 14.21 24.65 -6.57
N ILE A 9 13.61 24.46 -7.75
CA ILE A 9 14.11 23.47 -8.72
C ILE A 9 15.38 24.02 -9.38
N ALA A 10 16.49 23.32 -9.18
CA ALA A 10 17.76 23.58 -9.85
C ALA A 10 17.82 22.91 -11.25
N GLY A 11 17.12 21.79 -11.42
CA GLY A 11 17.03 21.08 -12.69
C GLY A 11 16.07 19.91 -12.64
N THR A 12 15.58 19.51 -13.81
CA THR A 12 14.72 18.33 -13.98
C THR A 12 15.23 17.53 -15.16
N ASP A 13 15.42 16.23 -14.97
CA ASP A 13 15.77 15.30 -16.03
C ASP A 13 14.73 14.19 -16.18
N ALA A 14 14.46 13.80 -17.44
CA ALA A 14 13.64 12.64 -17.73
C ALA A 14 14.57 11.42 -17.73
N ASN A 15 14.58 10.68 -16.62
CA ASN A 15 15.56 9.62 -16.39
C ASN A 15 15.20 8.36 -17.18
N ARG A 16 15.63 8.32 -18.45
CA ARG A 16 15.39 7.20 -19.36
C ARG A 16 16.04 5.91 -18.91
N THR A 17 17.24 5.98 -18.33
CA THR A 17 17.94 4.79 -17.81
C THR A 17 17.12 4.08 -16.74
N ILE A 18 16.65 4.81 -15.72
CA ILE A 18 15.84 4.21 -14.66
C ILE A 18 14.50 3.71 -15.21
N LYS A 19 13.89 4.46 -16.14
CA LYS A 19 12.66 4.03 -16.80
C LYS A 19 12.87 2.71 -17.56
N GLU A 20 13.92 2.60 -18.37
CA GLU A 20 14.28 1.40 -19.13
C GLU A 20 14.60 0.23 -18.21
N GLU A 21 15.29 0.47 -17.10
CA GLU A 21 15.53 -0.54 -16.08
C GLU A 21 14.23 -1.03 -15.43
N ILE A 22 13.30 -0.14 -15.10
CA ILE A 22 11.97 -0.51 -14.56
C ILE A 22 11.20 -1.33 -15.61
N VAL A 23 11.21 -0.90 -16.88
CA VAL A 23 10.60 -1.65 -17.98
C VAL A 23 11.26 -3.03 -18.14
N ALA A 24 12.58 -3.11 -18.07
CA ALA A 24 13.32 -4.37 -18.15
C ALA A 24 12.98 -5.28 -16.97
N VAL A 25 12.79 -4.73 -15.76
CA VAL A 25 12.28 -5.47 -14.61
C VAL A 25 10.85 -5.95 -14.87
N ILE A 26 9.93 -5.10 -15.32
CA ILE A 26 8.53 -5.49 -15.61
C ILE A 26 8.53 -6.66 -16.61
N ASN A 27 9.32 -6.55 -17.67
CA ASN A 27 9.45 -7.56 -18.72
C ASN A 27 10.15 -8.84 -18.21
N ARG A 28 11.15 -8.73 -17.32
CA ARG A 28 11.81 -9.90 -16.70
C ARG A 28 10.96 -10.55 -15.60
N GLN A 29 10.17 -9.78 -14.84
CA GLN A 29 9.24 -10.28 -13.83
C GLN A 29 8.04 -10.98 -14.47
N SER A 30 7.64 -10.57 -15.67
CA SER A 30 6.74 -11.35 -16.53
C SER A 30 7.32 -12.74 -16.85
N ALA A 31 8.65 -12.87 -16.96
CA ALA A 31 9.36 -14.13 -17.21
C ALA A 31 9.82 -14.90 -15.93
N ARG A 32 9.96 -14.23 -14.78
CA ARG A 32 10.36 -14.82 -13.47
C ARG A 32 9.68 -14.08 -12.31
N LYS A 33 8.42 -14.42 -12.02
CA LYS A 33 7.70 -13.90 -10.84
C LYS A 33 8.43 -14.31 -9.55
N ARG A 34 8.86 -13.36 -8.71
CA ARG A 34 9.44 -13.63 -7.38
C ARG A 34 8.45 -14.43 -6.52
N ILE A 35 8.95 -15.18 -5.54
CA ILE A 35 8.12 -15.98 -4.64
C ILE A 35 7.70 -15.11 -3.46
N SER A 36 6.40 -14.94 -3.25
CA SER A 36 5.84 -14.17 -2.14
C SER A 36 5.38 -15.07 -0.97
N VAL A 37 5.15 -14.49 0.20
CA VAL A 37 4.52 -15.18 1.34
C VAL A 37 3.21 -15.85 0.94
N THR A 38 2.35 -15.17 0.18
CA THR A 38 1.08 -15.75 -0.31
C THR A 38 1.32 -16.97 -1.22
N ASP A 39 2.38 -16.96 -2.01
CA ASP A 39 2.76 -18.11 -2.84
C ASP A 39 3.11 -19.33 -1.99
N LEU A 40 3.70 -19.12 -0.80
CA LEU A 40 4.12 -20.18 0.10
C LEU A 40 2.97 -20.81 0.88
N ILE A 41 1.82 -20.15 0.98
CA ILE A 41 0.62 -20.71 1.64
C ILE A 41 0.04 -21.88 0.83
N ASN A 42 0.03 -21.76 -0.51
CA ASN A 42 -0.41 -22.81 -1.42
C ASN A 42 0.53 -22.94 -2.64
N PRO A 43 1.76 -23.48 -2.47
CA PRO A 43 2.77 -23.51 -3.53
C PRO A 43 2.31 -24.21 -4.81
N ARG A 44 1.58 -25.33 -4.67
CA ARG A 44 1.06 -26.08 -5.81
C ARG A 44 0.02 -25.30 -6.59
N GLN A 45 -0.96 -24.68 -5.92
CA GLN A 45 -1.94 -23.81 -6.57
C GLN A 45 -1.21 -22.68 -7.31
N ARG A 46 -0.21 -22.08 -6.66
CA ARG A 46 0.52 -20.97 -7.26
C ARG A 46 1.34 -21.35 -8.48
N PHE A 47 1.88 -22.56 -8.52
CA PHE A 47 2.51 -23.09 -9.72
C PHE A 47 1.51 -23.09 -10.89
N PHE A 48 0.33 -23.68 -10.70
CA PHE A 48 -0.68 -23.76 -11.76
C PHE A 48 -1.25 -22.39 -12.17
N GLU A 49 -1.44 -21.46 -11.24
CA GLU A 49 -1.81 -20.08 -11.58
C GLU A 49 -0.77 -19.37 -12.48
N ARG A 50 0.49 -19.77 -12.38
CA ARG A 50 1.59 -19.17 -13.15
C ARG A 50 1.79 -19.86 -14.50
N THR A 51 1.57 -21.16 -14.58
CA THR A 51 1.76 -21.96 -15.80
C THR A 51 0.49 -22.11 -16.64
N HIS A 52 -0.68 -21.86 -16.05
CA HIS A 52 -1.99 -21.93 -16.70
C HIS A 52 -2.80 -20.63 -16.53
N PRO A 53 -2.31 -19.48 -17.05
CA PRO A 53 -3.02 -18.21 -16.96
C PRO A 53 -4.38 -18.19 -17.68
N GLU A 54 -4.65 -19.16 -18.56
CA GLU A 54 -5.94 -19.35 -19.22
C GLU A 54 -7.05 -19.80 -18.26
N VAL A 55 -6.68 -20.44 -17.13
CA VAL A 55 -7.62 -20.85 -16.10
C VAL A 55 -7.92 -19.65 -15.21
N GLN A 56 -9.06 -19.02 -15.44
CA GLN A 56 -9.50 -17.83 -14.71
C GLN A 56 -10.54 -18.20 -13.64
N PRO A 57 -10.51 -17.57 -12.46
CA PRO A 57 -11.54 -17.79 -11.45
C PRO A 57 -12.92 -17.38 -11.96
N SER A 58 -13.98 -17.94 -11.39
CA SER A 58 -15.36 -17.57 -11.74
C SER A 58 -15.59 -16.05 -11.59
N PRO A 59 -16.50 -15.45 -12.38
CA PRO A 59 -16.85 -14.03 -12.26
C PRO A 59 -17.17 -13.59 -10.82
N GLU A 60 -17.95 -14.40 -10.09
CA GLU A 60 -18.38 -14.15 -8.71
C GLU A 60 -17.18 -14.15 -7.75
N ARG A 61 -16.26 -15.12 -7.92
CA ARG A 61 -15.03 -15.20 -7.12
C ARG A 61 -14.10 -14.03 -7.41
N ARG A 62 -13.98 -13.61 -8.67
CA ARG A 62 -13.21 -12.41 -9.06
C ARG A 62 -13.80 -11.15 -8.42
N GLN A 63 -15.12 -10.99 -8.44
CA GLN A 63 -15.79 -9.86 -7.80
C GLN A 63 -15.56 -9.83 -6.29
N ALA A 64 -15.62 -10.99 -5.61
CA ALA A 64 -15.32 -11.09 -4.20
C ALA A 64 -13.87 -10.73 -3.87
N MET A 65 -12.89 -11.20 -4.66
CA MET A 65 -11.47 -10.86 -4.51
C MET A 65 -11.21 -9.36 -4.69
N MET A 66 -11.83 -8.75 -5.71
CA MET A 66 -11.73 -7.30 -5.96
C MET A 66 -12.31 -6.48 -4.81
N ALA A 67 -13.48 -6.89 -4.29
CA ALA A 67 -14.11 -6.23 -3.14
C ALA A 67 -13.25 -6.33 -1.86
N GLY A 68 -12.61 -7.48 -1.62
CA GLY A 68 -11.69 -7.65 -0.50
C GLY A 68 -10.45 -6.75 -0.62
N THR A 69 -9.84 -6.69 -1.80
CA THR A 69 -8.66 -5.84 -2.07
C THR A 69 -8.97 -4.36 -1.84
N GLY A 70 -10.10 -3.87 -2.35
CA GLY A 70 -10.53 -2.48 -2.16
C GLY A 70 -10.82 -2.14 -0.68
N PHE A 71 -11.33 -3.11 0.08
CA PHE A 71 -11.54 -2.94 1.52
C PHE A 71 -10.21 -2.83 2.28
N HIS A 72 -9.21 -3.67 1.98
CA HIS A 72 -7.92 -3.62 2.66
C HIS A 72 -7.25 -2.26 2.52
N GLU A 73 -7.28 -1.68 1.32
CA GLU A 73 -6.70 -0.36 1.03
C GLU A 73 -7.42 0.77 1.79
N ALA A 74 -8.76 0.70 1.87
CA ALA A 74 -9.58 1.67 2.60
C ALA A 74 -9.40 1.54 4.12
N PHE A 75 -9.45 0.32 4.63
CA PHE A 75 -9.27 0.01 6.05
C PHE A 75 -7.88 0.45 6.52
N GLY A 76 -6.82 0.08 5.79
CA GLY A 76 -5.46 0.47 6.12
C GLY A 76 -5.30 1.98 6.28
N ARG A 77 -5.84 2.77 5.33
CA ARG A 77 -5.80 4.24 5.42
C ARG A 77 -6.63 4.84 6.54
N ALA A 78 -7.69 4.16 6.96
CA ALA A 78 -8.56 4.63 8.05
C ALA A 78 -7.89 4.42 9.41
N VAL A 79 -7.26 3.26 9.61
CA VAL A 79 -6.75 2.85 10.93
C VAL A 79 -5.25 3.09 11.14
N SER A 80 -4.53 3.46 10.08
CA SER A 80 -3.09 3.70 10.12
C SER A 80 -2.69 4.81 9.13
N THR A 81 -1.41 5.14 9.07
CA THR A 81 -0.87 6.14 8.15
C THR A 81 -0.29 5.46 6.91
N GLU A 82 -0.21 6.18 5.77
CA GLU A 82 0.35 5.62 4.52
C GLU A 82 1.77 5.06 4.71
N GLU A 83 2.50 5.53 5.72
CA GLU A 83 3.83 5.07 6.09
C GLU A 83 3.86 3.65 6.67
N PHE A 84 2.75 3.16 7.23
CA PHE A 84 2.65 1.86 7.91
C PHE A 84 1.69 0.88 7.23
N VAL A 85 0.95 1.33 6.24
CA VAL A 85 0.06 0.49 5.42
C VAL A 85 0.87 -0.19 4.32
N GLU A 86 0.53 -1.44 4.01
CA GLU A 86 1.10 -2.21 2.90
C GLU A 86 2.64 -2.30 2.93
N GLN A 87 3.20 -2.64 4.10
CA GLN A 87 4.63 -2.67 4.34
C GLN A 87 5.31 -3.90 3.73
N LEU A 88 6.52 -3.67 3.24
CA LEU A 88 7.18 -4.57 2.32
C LEU A 88 8.42 -5.12 2.98
N VAL A 89 8.48 -6.44 3.04
CA VAL A 89 9.51 -7.16 3.77
C VAL A 89 10.13 -8.21 2.85
N GLU A 90 11.42 -8.47 3.03
CA GLU A 90 12.13 -9.51 2.29
C GLU A 90 12.88 -10.39 3.28
N PHE A 91 12.77 -11.70 3.08
CA PHE A 91 13.45 -12.71 3.87
C PHE A 91 13.95 -13.81 2.96
N GLN A 92 15.27 -13.93 2.80
CA GLN A 92 15.88 -14.94 1.94
C GLN A 92 15.18 -15.08 0.57
N GLU A 93 15.09 -13.98 -0.18
CA GLU A 93 14.46 -13.93 -1.51
C GLU A 93 12.95 -14.23 -1.55
N ILE A 94 12.29 -14.29 -0.39
CA ILE A 94 10.83 -14.35 -0.24
C ILE A 94 10.34 -12.93 0.04
N VAL A 95 9.33 -12.49 -0.71
CA VAL A 95 8.75 -11.15 -0.56
C VAL A 95 7.44 -11.23 0.21
N GLY A 96 7.24 -10.31 1.15
CA GLY A 96 6.00 -10.19 1.92
C GLY A 96 5.42 -8.79 1.82
N LYS A 97 4.09 -8.71 1.86
CA LYS A 97 3.34 -7.45 1.93
C LYS A 97 2.40 -7.52 3.13
N ILE A 98 2.83 -6.91 4.23
CA ILE A 98 2.08 -6.85 5.50
C ILE A 98 1.02 -5.75 5.36
N ASP A 99 -0.23 -6.05 5.67
CA ASP A 99 -1.33 -5.07 5.49
C ASP A 99 -1.10 -3.80 6.32
N ILE A 100 -0.71 -3.94 7.60
CA ILE A 100 -0.27 -2.83 8.45
C ILE A 100 0.92 -3.27 9.31
N TYR A 101 1.96 -2.45 9.40
CA TYR A 101 3.11 -2.73 10.26
C TYR A 101 3.64 -1.46 10.93
N GLU A 102 3.16 -1.21 12.16
CA GLU A 102 3.63 -0.12 13.03
C GLU A 102 4.67 -0.63 14.03
N ASN A 103 4.25 -1.55 14.91
CA ASN A 103 5.09 -2.16 15.94
C ASN A 103 5.15 -3.69 15.85
N ALA A 104 4.09 -4.30 15.31
CA ALA A 104 3.99 -5.72 15.02
C ALA A 104 3.16 -5.92 13.73
N PRO A 105 3.37 -7.00 12.97
CA PRO A 105 2.61 -7.25 11.74
C PRO A 105 1.11 -7.39 12.02
N VAL A 106 0.30 -6.78 11.16
CA VAL A 106 -1.16 -6.93 11.15
C VAL A 106 -1.55 -7.54 9.81
N GLU A 107 -2.32 -8.61 9.84
CA GLU A 107 -2.97 -9.21 8.68
C GLU A 107 -4.49 -9.00 8.79
N LEU A 108 -5.10 -8.42 7.76
CA LEU A 108 -6.54 -8.20 7.69
C LEU A 108 -7.18 -9.24 6.78
N LYS A 109 -8.37 -9.71 7.14
CA LYS A 109 -9.12 -10.68 6.33
C LYS A 109 -10.60 -10.30 6.28
N THR A 110 -11.08 -9.98 5.08
CA THR A 110 -12.51 -9.85 4.82
C THR A 110 -13.15 -11.22 4.63
N THR A 111 -14.24 -11.50 5.35
CA THR A 111 -14.94 -12.79 5.31
C THR A 111 -16.46 -12.59 5.34
N GLY A 112 -17.22 -13.60 4.91
CA GLY A 112 -18.67 -13.62 5.09
C GLY A 112 -19.09 -14.02 6.52
N SER A 113 -18.21 -14.70 7.26
CA SER A 113 -18.39 -15.03 8.66
C SER A 113 -17.03 -15.13 9.36
N ILE A 114 -16.94 -14.59 10.58
CA ILE A 114 -15.73 -14.67 11.39
C ILE A 114 -15.62 -16.09 11.98
N PRO A 115 -14.48 -16.79 11.82
CA PRO A 115 -14.32 -18.11 12.42
C PRO A 115 -14.36 -18.03 13.95
N SER A 116 -15.02 -18.99 14.59
CA SER A 116 -14.99 -19.13 16.05
C SER A 116 -13.63 -19.62 16.58
N ASN A 117 -12.82 -20.23 15.72
CA ASN A 117 -11.45 -20.64 15.98
C ASN A 117 -10.57 -20.25 14.79
N VAL A 118 -9.56 -19.40 15.02
CA VAL A 118 -8.64 -18.91 13.97
C VAL A 118 -7.89 -20.06 13.26
N PHE A 119 -7.66 -21.18 13.94
CA PHE A 119 -6.99 -22.35 13.35
C PHE A 119 -7.83 -23.07 12.30
N TRP A 120 -9.15 -22.81 12.20
CA TRP A 120 -9.96 -23.27 11.06
C TRP A 120 -9.57 -22.58 9.75
N ARG A 121 -8.87 -21.45 9.85
CA ARG A 121 -8.26 -20.68 8.76
C ARG A 121 -6.75 -20.63 8.98
N ILE A 122 -6.15 -21.83 9.09
CA ILE A 122 -4.72 -21.98 9.38
C ILE A 122 -3.83 -21.27 8.36
N ASP A 123 -4.31 -21.11 7.12
CA ASP A 123 -3.66 -20.33 6.08
C ASP A 123 -3.46 -18.86 6.47
N HIS A 124 -4.42 -18.25 7.17
CA HIS A 124 -4.30 -16.89 7.67
C HIS A 124 -3.28 -16.80 8.82
N VAL A 125 -3.29 -17.80 9.72
CA VAL A 125 -2.35 -17.91 10.84
C VAL A 125 -0.91 -18.10 10.33
N GLU A 126 -0.69 -19.01 9.38
CA GLU A 126 0.63 -19.22 8.77
C GLU A 126 1.11 -17.97 8.03
N GLN A 127 0.23 -17.26 7.32
CA GLN A 127 0.59 -16.03 6.63
C GLN A 127 1.11 -14.97 7.60
N LEU A 128 0.40 -14.74 8.71
CA LEU A 128 0.85 -13.84 9.76
C LEU A 128 2.16 -14.33 10.41
N GLY A 129 2.29 -15.63 10.69
CA GLY A 129 3.51 -16.22 11.26
C GLY A 129 4.74 -16.05 10.37
N MET A 130 4.57 -16.17 9.04
CA MET A 130 5.62 -15.84 8.08
C MET A 130 6.01 -14.37 8.19
N TYR A 131 5.06 -13.43 8.21
CA TYR A 131 5.37 -12.01 8.37
C TYR A 131 6.09 -11.68 9.67
N CYS A 132 5.62 -12.24 10.79
CA CYS A 132 6.28 -12.19 12.10
C CYS A 132 7.74 -12.65 12.03
N THR A 133 8.00 -13.77 11.35
CA THR A 133 9.35 -14.30 11.12
C THR A 133 10.20 -13.38 10.26
N MET A 134 9.64 -12.78 9.21
CA MET A 134 10.36 -11.86 8.32
C MET A 134 10.84 -10.58 9.00
N VAL A 135 10.11 -10.10 10.01
CA VAL A 135 10.45 -8.86 10.74
C VAL A 135 11.09 -9.11 12.10
N ASP A 136 11.44 -10.37 12.40
CA ASP A 136 12.02 -10.79 13.68
C ASP A 136 11.18 -10.35 14.89
N ARG A 137 9.86 -10.58 14.81
CA ARG A 137 8.90 -10.31 15.90
C ARG A 137 8.07 -11.56 16.16
N PRO A 138 8.04 -12.10 17.40
CA PRO A 138 7.27 -13.30 17.69
C PRO A 138 5.76 -13.05 17.73
N MET A 139 5.33 -11.80 17.83
CA MET A 139 3.93 -11.40 17.96
C MET A 139 3.42 -10.67 16.71
N GLY A 140 2.15 -10.90 16.37
CA GLY A 140 1.40 -10.14 15.36
C GLY A 140 -0.11 -10.17 15.63
N TYR A 141 -0.87 -9.44 14.83
CA TYR A 141 -2.31 -9.29 14.97
C TYR A 141 -3.04 -9.83 13.73
N LEU A 142 -4.06 -10.67 13.96
CA LEU A 142 -4.96 -11.14 12.89
C LEU A 142 -6.33 -10.49 13.06
N LEU A 143 -6.76 -9.75 12.04
CA LEU A 143 -8.04 -9.05 12.03
C LEU A 143 -9.01 -9.75 11.07
N TYR A 144 -10.21 -10.05 11.54
CA TYR A 144 -11.31 -10.50 10.70
C TYR A 144 -12.41 -9.46 10.65
N TYR A 145 -12.77 -9.06 9.43
CA TYR A 145 -13.90 -8.20 9.18
C TYR A 145 -14.99 -8.98 8.45
N ALA A 146 -16.16 -9.13 9.09
CA ALA A 146 -17.36 -9.62 8.45
C ALA A 146 -18.22 -8.45 7.96
N ARG A 147 -18.56 -8.48 6.68
CA ARG A 147 -19.33 -7.40 6.03
C ARG A 147 -20.79 -7.41 6.45
N ALA A 148 -21.40 -6.24 6.41
CA ALA A 148 -22.85 -6.10 6.51
C ALA A 148 -23.52 -6.65 5.24
N GLU A 149 -24.00 -7.89 5.30
CA GLU A 149 -24.76 -8.52 4.23
C GLU A 149 -26.08 -9.09 4.78
N TYR A 150 -27.16 -8.98 4.01
CA TYR A 150 -28.48 -9.55 4.32
C TYR A 150 -29.03 -9.14 5.71
N GLY A 151 -28.87 -7.86 6.09
CA GLY A 151 -29.38 -7.32 7.36
C GLY A 151 -28.54 -7.64 8.60
N ARG A 152 -27.36 -8.26 8.43
CA ARG A 152 -26.37 -8.41 9.51
C ARG A 152 -25.56 -7.13 9.68
N GLN A 153 -25.28 -6.78 10.93
CA GLN A 153 -24.35 -5.69 11.24
C GLN A 153 -22.92 -6.11 10.90
N PRO A 154 -22.06 -5.16 10.46
CA PRO A 154 -20.66 -5.46 10.24
C PRO A 154 -19.98 -5.78 11.57
N GLU A 155 -19.03 -6.70 11.56
CA GLU A 155 -18.34 -7.17 12.76
C GLU A 155 -16.82 -7.17 12.51
N LEU A 156 -16.04 -6.62 13.43
CA LEU A 156 -14.58 -6.71 13.44
C LEU A 156 -14.14 -7.47 14.68
N ARG A 157 -13.32 -8.50 14.51
CA ARG A 157 -12.65 -9.18 15.62
C ARG A 157 -11.14 -9.16 15.40
N ALA A 158 -10.42 -8.93 16.49
CA ALA A 158 -8.96 -8.89 16.49
C ALA A 158 -8.42 -10.00 17.40
N PHE A 159 -7.31 -10.60 16.98
CA PHE A 159 -6.64 -11.65 17.72
C PHE A 159 -5.16 -11.35 17.81
N ASP A 160 -4.58 -11.50 19.00
CA ASP A 160 -3.15 -11.49 19.21
C ASP A 160 -2.63 -12.91 18.99
N LEU A 161 -1.56 -13.03 18.21
CA LEU A 161 -0.89 -14.29 17.96
C LEU A 161 0.59 -14.18 18.34
N GLU A 162 1.05 -15.11 19.18
CA GLU A 162 2.46 -15.25 19.54
C GLU A 162 2.98 -16.60 19.05
N PHE A 163 3.99 -16.57 18.17
CA PHE A 163 4.61 -17.73 17.55
C PHE A 163 5.85 -18.16 18.33
N THR A 164 5.86 -19.41 18.78
CA THR A 164 6.90 -19.91 19.70
C THR A 164 8.14 -20.46 18.99
N ASP A 165 8.07 -20.73 17.67
CA ASP A 165 9.16 -21.30 16.89
C ASP A 165 9.29 -20.64 15.50
N GLN A 166 9.80 -19.41 15.48
CA GLN A 166 10.08 -18.68 14.23
C GLN A 166 11.16 -19.36 13.39
N SER A 167 12.03 -20.17 14.00
CA SER A 167 13.09 -20.90 13.28
C SER A 167 12.50 -22.01 12.40
N ALA A 168 11.53 -22.76 12.91
CA ALA A 168 10.78 -23.74 12.13
C ALA A 168 9.97 -23.09 10.99
N ILE A 169 9.32 -21.94 11.26
CA ILE A 169 8.62 -21.16 10.23
C ILE A 169 9.60 -20.74 9.13
N ALA A 170 10.75 -20.16 9.49
CA ALA A 170 11.80 -19.75 8.56
C ALA A 170 12.32 -20.92 7.70
N ALA A 171 12.60 -22.07 8.32
CA ALA A 171 13.08 -23.25 7.61
C ALA A 171 12.06 -23.76 6.58
N GLU A 172 10.79 -23.82 6.95
CA GLU A 172 9.73 -24.26 6.04
C GLU A 172 9.44 -23.22 4.94
N MET A 173 9.57 -21.91 5.24
CA MET A 173 9.46 -20.85 4.24
C MET A 173 10.48 -21.04 3.13
N VAL A 174 11.74 -21.27 3.51
CA VAL A 174 12.87 -21.55 2.62
C VAL A 174 12.63 -22.82 1.82
N ARG A 175 12.19 -23.89 2.47
CA ARG A 175 11.88 -25.17 1.81
C ARG A 175 10.78 -25.01 0.75
N ARG A 176 9.66 -24.38 1.09
CA ARG A 176 8.54 -24.15 0.16
C ARG A 176 8.96 -23.25 -1.02
N ARG A 177 9.79 -22.23 -0.76
CA ARG A 177 10.38 -21.36 -1.80
C ARG A 177 11.19 -22.19 -2.78
N ASP A 178 12.10 -23.03 -2.29
CA ASP A 178 12.99 -23.81 -3.15
C ASP A 178 12.23 -24.85 -3.97
N LEU A 179 11.22 -25.50 -3.38
CA LEU A 179 10.33 -26.41 -4.10
C LEU A 179 9.55 -25.70 -5.21
N LEU A 180 8.93 -24.55 -4.92
CA LEU A 180 8.18 -23.77 -5.91
C LEU A 180 9.08 -23.23 -7.02
N ARG A 181 10.26 -22.74 -6.66
CA ARG A 181 11.26 -22.24 -7.62
C ARG A 181 11.70 -23.35 -8.57
N GLU A 182 12.00 -24.52 -8.04
CA GLU A 182 12.41 -25.66 -8.84
C GLU A 182 11.29 -26.13 -9.76
N ALA A 183 10.06 -26.26 -9.24
CA ALA A 183 8.90 -26.63 -10.05
C ALA A 183 8.68 -25.65 -11.22
N LEU A 184 8.72 -24.34 -10.96
CA LEU A 184 8.59 -23.32 -12.01
C LEU A 184 9.74 -23.38 -13.03
N ARG A 185 10.94 -23.78 -12.62
CA ARG A 185 12.10 -23.90 -13.50
C ARG A 185 12.02 -25.12 -14.41
N THR A 186 11.54 -26.25 -13.89
CA THR A 186 11.46 -27.53 -14.62
C THR A 186 10.13 -27.76 -15.32
N GLY A 187 9.08 -27.04 -14.93
CA GLY A 187 7.71 -27.31 -15.35
C GLY A 187 7.06 -28.47 -14.60
N GLU A 188 7.70 -29.01 -13.54
CA GLU A 188 7.26 -30.23 -12.87
C GLU A 188 6.70 -29.97 -11.45
N PRO A 189 5.39 -30.12 -11.21
CA PRO A 189 4.77 -29.86 -9.91
C PRO A 189 4.88 -31.04 -8.93
N GLY A 190 5.48 -32.17 -9.32
CA GLY A 190 5.41 -33.44 -8.57
C GLY A 190 5.88 -33.35 -7.11
N ARG A 191 6.85 -32.47 -6.82
CA ARG A 191 7.40 -32.27 -5.46
C ARG A 191 6.65 -31.22 -4.63
N LEU A 192 5.65 -30.53 -5.21
CA LEU A 192 4.86 -29.53 -4.48
C LEU A 192 3.80 -30.23 -3.62
N PRO A 193 3.62 -29.81 -2.36
CA PRO A 193 2.66 -30.42 -1.46
C PRO A 193 1.20 -30.17 -1.89
N GLN A 194 0.27 -30.90 -1.28
CA GLN A 194 -1.17 -30.67 -1.43
C GLN A 194 -1.55 -29.24 -1.09
N CYS A 195 -2.48 -28.65 -1.84
CA CYS A 195 -3.03 -27.33 -1.51
C CYS A 195 -4.11 -27.45 -0.41
N ALA A 196 -4.32 -26.36 0.33
CA ALA A 196 -5.42 -26.27 1.30
C ALA A 196 -6.81 -26.33 0.64
N TRP A 197 -6.87 -26.15 -0.68
CA TRP A 197 -8.08 -26.23 -1.50
C TRP A 197 -8.34 -27.63 -2.07
N TYR A 198 -7.53 -28.63 -1.73
CA TYR A 198 -7.78 -30.00 -2.17
C TYR A 198 -9.15 -30.48 -1.69
N GLY A 199 -9.97 -30.98 -2.62
CA GLY A 199 -11.37 -31.35 -2.36
C GLY A 199 -12.32 -30.16 -2.13
N ARG A 200 -11.90 -28.92 -2.41
CA ARG A 200 -12.69 -27.69 -2.24
C ARG A 200 -12.64 -26.86 -3.52
N ASN A 201 -13.65 -26.98 -4.40
CA ASN A 201 -13.88 -26.17 -5.62
C ASN A 201 -12.64 -25.43 -6.15
N CYS A 202 -11.57 -26.17 -6.45
CA CYS A 202 -10.29 -25.62 -6.87
C CYS A 202 -10.31 -25.47 -8.38
N ASP A 203 -9.95 -24.28 -8.88
CA ASP A 203 -9.98 -23.97 -10.32
C ASP A 203 -9.06 -24.89 -11.16
N PHE A 204 -8.10 -25.56 -10.51
CA PHE A 204 -7.12 -26.44 -11.14
C PHE A 204 -7.35 -27.92 -10.85
N ALA A 205 -8.50 -28.32 -10.26
CA ALA A 205 -8.73 -29.69 -9.80
C ALA A 205 -8.45 -30.75 -10.87
N ASP A 206 -8.80 -30.45 -12.13
CA ASP A 206 -8.69 -31.39 -13.26
C ASP A 206 -7.25 -31.55 -13.79
N ILE A 207 -6.36 -30.58 -13.54
CA ILE A 207 -4.99 -30.57 -14.07
C ILE A 207 -3.91 -30.66 -13.01
N CYS A 208 -4.26 -30.43 -11.74
CA CYS A 208 -3.28 -30.26 -10.65
C CYS A 208 -2.69 -31.58 -10.14
N GLY A 209 -3.42 -32.69 -10.28
CA GLY A 209 -3.00 -34.00 -9.74
C GLY A 209 -2.81 -34.00 -8.22
N CYS A 210 -3.50 -33.11 -7.50
CA CYS A 210 -3.27 -32.85 -6.08
C CYS A 210 -3.50 -34.09 -5.20
N ALA A 211 -4.31 -35.05 -5.64
CA ALA A 211 -4.56 -36.30 -4.90
C ALA A 211 -3.30 -37.14 -4.65
N PHE A 212 -2.28 -37.02 -5.49
CA PHE A 212 -1.04 -37.80 -5.40
C PHE A 212 0.12 -37.05 -4.73
N ALA A 213 -0.11 -35.81 -4.31
CA ALA A 213 0.90 -34.99 -3.65
C ALA A 213 1.02 -35.34 -2.15
N GLU A 214 2.20 -35.14 -1.58
CA GLU A 214 2.39 -35.23 -0.13
C GLU A 214 1.61 -34.13 0.61
N PRO A 215 1.09 -34.39 1.83
CA PRO A 215 0.42 -33.37 2.63
C PRO A 215 1.30 -32.14 2.90
N LEU A 216 0.68 -30.97 2.96
CA LEU A 216 1.36 -29.74 3.34
C LEU A 216 1.73 -29.77 4.83
N VAL A 217 3.04 -29.70 5.12
CA VAL A 217 3.56 -29.53 6.48
C VAL A 217 3.11 -28.18 7.01
N ARG A 218 2.45 -28.15 8.18
CA ARG A 218 1.97 -26.90 8.79
C ARG A 218 3.07 -26.22 9.60
N MET A 219 3.24 -24.92 9.38
CA MET A 219 4.21 -24.07 10.08
C MET A 219 3.68 -23.58 11.44
N ALA A 220 2.37 -23.43 11.54
CA ALA A 220 1.69 -22.94 12.73
C ALA A 220 0.54 -23.88 13.10
N GLY A 221 0.17 -23.87 14.37
CA GLY A 221 -0.94 -24.64 14.90
C GLY A 221 -1.12 -24.40 16.39
N PRO A 222 -2.08 -25.07 17.05
CA PRO A 222 -2.41 -24.85 18.45
C PRO A 222 -1.23 -25.02 19.43
N ASN A 223 -0.21 -25.80 19.05
CA ASN A 223 0.97 -26.05 19.87
C ASN A 223 2.14 -25.11 19.59
N THR A 224 2.09 -24.34 18.49
CA THR A 224 3.19 -23.46 18.03
C THR A 224 2.79 -21.99 17.91
N ALA A 225 1.52 -21.68 18.13
CA ALA A 225 1.00 -20.33 18.21
C ALA A 225 0.02 -20.22 19.39
N GLN A 226 0.27 -19.26 20.28
CA GLN A 226 -0.67 -18.84 21.31
C GLN A 226 -1.61 -17.81 20.71
N VAL A 227 -2.91 -17.92 21.02
CA VAL A 227 -3.95 -17.03 20.49
C VAL A 227 -4.79 -16.48 21.63
N SER A 228 -4.93 -15.16 21.67
CA SER A 228 -5.90 -14.48 22.53
C SER A 228 -6.76 -13.54 21.71
N GLU A 229 -8.06 -13.49 22.01
CA GLU A 229 -8.93 -12.47 21.45
C GLU A 229 -8.61 -11.11 22.08
N ASN A 230 -8.57 -10.07 21.25
CA ASN A 230 -8.25 -8.71 21.65
C ASN A 230 -9.44 -7.78 21.35
N PRO A 231 -10.48 -7.78 22.21
CA PRO A 231 -11.66 -6.95 22.01
C PRO A 231 -11.33 -5.45 22.07
N ASP A 232 -10.30 -5.05 22.83
CA ASP A 232 -9.89 -3.65 22.95
C ASP A 232 -9.29 -3.13 21.65
N LEU A 233 -8.44 -3.93 20.99
CA LEU A 233 -7.91 -3.60 19.67
C LEU A 233 -9.03 -3.53 18.63
N ALA A 234 -9.97 -4.49 18.65
CA ALA A 234 -11.12 -4.48 17.76
C ALA A 234 -12.00 -3.23 17.97
N ALA A 235 -12.30 -2.87 19.21
CA ALA A 235 -13.08 -1.68 19.56
C ALA A 235 -12.34 -0.38 19.14
N ARG A 236 -11.03 -0.29 19.40
CA ARG A 236 -10.21 0.86 18.99
C ARG A 236 -10.17 1.04 17.46
N LEU A 237 -10.00 -0.06 16.72
CA LEU A 237 -9.99 -0.03 15.26
C LEU A 237 -11.39 0.28 14.73
N MET A 238 -12.45 -0.31 15.28
CA MET A 238 -13.84 0.03 14.95
C MET A 238 -14.15 1.51 15.21
N GLY A 239 -13.67 2.07 16.33
CA GLY A 239 -13.76 3.50 16.63
C GLY A 239 -13.00 4.40 15.65
N SER A 240 -11.98 3.85 14.97
CA SER A 240 -11.25 4.54 13.89
C SER A 240 -11.92 4.35 12.51
N ILE A 241 -12.84 3.39 12.38
CA ILE A 241 -13.59 3.03 11.16
C ILE A 241 -14.97 3.68 11.15
N THR A 242 -15.57 3.94 12.33
CA THR A 242 -16.45 5.09 12.46
C THR A 242 -15.59 6.27 12.06
N PHE A 243 -15.85 6.86 10.89
CA PHE A 243 -15.14 8.02 10.37
C PHE A 243 -15.46 9.25 11.23
N GLU A 244 -15.21 9.17 12.54
CA GLU A 244 -14.98 10.34 13.35
C GLU A 244 -13.73 11.02 12.79
N LYS A 245 -13.79 12.35 12.77
CA LYS A 245 -12.74 13.24 12.26
C LYS A 245 -11.37 12.67 12.64
N PRO A 246 -10.41 12.56 11.70
CA PRO A 246 -9.08 12.07 12.04
C PRO A 246 -8.57 12.84 13.25
N GLY A 247 -7.97 12.12 14.20
CA GLY A 247 -7.46 12.69 15.44
C GLY A 247 -6.55 13.91 15.21
N PRO A 248 -6.25 14.67 16.27
CA PRO A 248 -5.60 15.98 16.17
C PRO A 248 -4.21 15.99 15.51
N GLU A 249 -3.60 14.83 15.27
CA GLU A 249 -2.25 14.71 14.73
C GLU A 249 -2.12 15.26 13.31
N ILE A 250 -1.09 16.07 13.09
CA ILE A 250 -0.75 16.65 11.79
C ILE A 250 0.12 15.66 11.03
N LYS A 251 -0.28 15.31 9.81
CA LYS A 251 0.45 14.39 8.92
C LYS A 251 1.30 15.15 7.92
N LEU A 252 2.33 14.52 7.35
CA LEU A 252 3.16 15.15 6.32
C LEU A 252 2.35 15.62 5.10
N ASN A 253 1.28 14.90 4.73
CA ASN A 253 0.40 15.30 3.63
C ASN A 253 -0.46 16.53 3.96
N ASP A 254 -0.70 16.81 5.24
CA ASP A 254 -1.40 18.03 5.67
C ASP A 254 -0.57 19.27 5.34
N LEU A 255 0.76 19.18 5.35
CA LEU A 255 1.64 20.28 4.93
C LEU A 255 1.56 20.53 3.42
N VAL A 256 1.21 19.53 2.60
CA VAL A 256 1.00 19.70 1.15
C VAL A 256 -0.35 20.38 0.88
N PHE A 257 -1.37 20.08 1.69
CA PHE A 257 -2.73 20.64 1.57
C PHE A 257 -3.21 21.34 2.85
N PRO A 258 -2.51 22.38 3.31
CA PRO A 258 -2.70 22.92 4.66
C PRO A 258 -4.09 23.52 4.88
N ARG A 259 -4.67 24.21 3.89
CA ARG A 259 -6.05 24.70 4.00
C ARG A 259 -7.07 23.59 4.21
N LYS A 260 -6.98 22.52 3.41
CA LYS A 260 -7.85 21.35 3.57
C LYS A 260 -7.69 20.74 4.97
N ALA A 261 -6.46 20.73 5.47
CA ALA A 261 -6.12 20.24 6.79
C ALA A 261 -6.74 21.12 7.90
N ALA A 262 -6.77 22.44 7.76
CA ALA A 262 -7.38 23.36 8.72
C ALA A 262 -8.92 23.27 8.74
N PHE A 263 -9.57 23.22 7.58
CA PHE A 263 -11.03 23.06 7.52
C PHE A 263 -11.52 21.78 8.18
N ARG A 264 -10.79 20.67 7.98
CA ARG A 264 -11.10 19.40 8.65
C ARG A 264 -11.03 19.49 10.18
N ARG A 265 -10.23 20.42 10.71
CA ARG A 265 -9.99 20.63 12.14
C ARG A 265 -10.86 21.72 12.76
N ALA A 266 -11.54 22.54 11.96
CA ALA A 266 -12.42 23.60 12.48
C ALA A 266 -13.66 23.00 13.20
N PRO A 267 -14.03 23.50 14.38
CA PRO A 267 -15.27 23.11 15.05
C PRO A 267 -16.47 23.77 14.35
N GLY A 268 -17.29 23.00 13.64
CA GLY A 268 -18.56 23.48 13.08
C GLY A 268 -19.06 22.72 11.84
N GLU A 269 -20.28 22.21 11.98
CA GLU A 269 -21.24 21.62 11.01
C GLU A 269 -20.93 20.25 10.37
N GLU A 270 -21.91 19.36 10.54
CA GLU A 270 -22.03 18.04 9.95
C GLU A 270 -22.14 18.18 8.42
N GLU A 271 -21.21 17.60 7.68
CA GLU A 271 -21.34 17.46 6.23
C GLU A 271 -22.30 16.31 5.94
N GLU A 272 -23.32 16.54 5.10
CA GLU A 272 -24.11 15.46 4.51
C GLU A 272 -23.18 14.52 3.76
N GLU A 273 -23.16 13.26 4.19
CA GLU A 273 -22.33 12.21 3.63
C GLU A 273 -22.64 12.03 2.13
N ALA A 274 -21.68 12.34 1.25
CA ALA A 274 -21.78 11.89 -0.13
C ALA A 274 -21.75 10.35 -0.16
N ASP A 275 -22.74 9.74 -0.81
CA ASP A 275 -23.02 8.30 -0.80
C ASP A 275 -21.77 7.43 -0.96
N ALA A 276 -21.52 6.58 0.05
CA ALA A 276 -20.40 5.65 0.10
C ALA A 276 -20.38 4.71 -1.12
N GLN A 277 -21.55 4.42 -1.70
CA GLN A 277 -21.71 3.57 -2.90
C GLN A 277 -21.13 4.18 -4.17
N GLU A 278 -21.20 5.49 -4.36
CA GLU A 278 -20.70 6.18 -5.56
C GLU A 278 -19.17 6.30 -5.58
N ARG A 279 -18.56 6.47 -4.39
CA ARG A 279 -17.08 6.47 -4.23
C ARG A 279 -16.47 5.08 -4.47
N MET A 280 -17.21 4.02 -4.12
CA MET A 280 -16.79 2.63 -4.29
C MET A 280 -16.74 2.18 -5.76
N ALA A 281 -17.59 2.72 -6.65
CA ALA A 281 -17.60 2.38 -8.07
C ALA A 281 -16.40 2.96 -8.87
N SER A 282 -15.86 4.09 -8.41
CA SER A 282 -14.73 4.80 -9.06
C SER A 282 -13.37 4.06 -8.94
N LEU A 283 -13.23 3.21 -7.92
CA LEU A 283 -11.97 2.59 -7.50
C LEU A 283 -11.66 1.25 -8.20
N GLN A 284 -12.58 0.74 -9.03
CA GLN A 284 -12.50 -0.59 -9.65
C GLN A 284 -11.52 -0.71 -10.85
N ARG A 285 -10.62 0.25 -11.09
CA ARG A 285 -9.85 0.37 -12.36
C ARG A 285 -8.31 0.41 -12.22
N GLN A 286 -7.68 -0.35 -11.31
CA GLN A 286 -6.25 -0.17 -10.97
C GLN A 286 -5.35 -1.43 -10.98
N GLY A 287 -5.48 -2.31 -11.98
CA GLY A 287 -4.59 -3.49 -12.08
C GLY A 287 -3.13 -3.19 -12.46
N PHE A 288 -2.86 -2.09 -13.18
CA PHE A 288 -1.50 -1.74 -13.64
C PHE A 288 -0.73 -0.87 -12.65
N ASP A 289 -1.43 -0.05 -11.85
CA ASP A 289 -0.85 0.77 -10.78
C ASP A 289 -0.07 -0.09 -9.79
N GLN A 290 -0.65 -1.24 -9.43
CA GLN A 290 -0.04 -2.22 -8.54
C GLN A 290 1.17 -2.89 -9.18
N MET A 291 1.08 -3.35 -10.43
CA MET A 291 2.21 -3.97 -11.14
C MET A 291 3.40 -3.00 -11.34
N LEU A 292 3.14 -1.72 -11.60
CA LEU A 292 4.20 -0.71 -11.74
C LEU A 292 4.81 -0.35 -10.38
N GLY A 293 3.98 -0.18 -9.35
CA GLY A 293 4.47 -0.06 -7.97
C GLY A 293 5.36 -1.24 -7.59
N ASP A 294 4.93 -2.44 -7.96
CA ASP A 294 5.66 -3.67 -7.69
C ASP A 294 7.02 -3.73 -8.42
N ALA A 295 7.08 -3.30 -9.67
CA ALA A 295 8.33 -3.29 -10.41
C ALA A 295 9.31 -2.20 -9.97
N VAL A 296 8.80 -1.01 -9.63
CA VAL A 296 9.64 0.09 -9.14
C VAL A 296 10.21 -0.26 -7.77
N TRP A 297 9.36 -0.72 -6.84
CA TRP A 297 9.77 -0.94 -5.46
C TRP A 297 10.42 -2.31 -5.22
N TYR A 298 10.00 -3.36 -5.95
CA TYR A 298 10.52 -4.75 -5.78
C TYR A 298 11.37 -5.26 -6.94
N GLY A 299 11.53 -4.47 -8.00
CA GLY A 299 12.35 -4.86 -9.15
C GLY A 299 13.83 -5.01 -8.86
N PHE A 300 14.30 -4.29 -7.85
CA PHE A 300 15.70 -3.99 -7.64
C PHE A 300 16.09 -4.34 -6.20
N PRO A 301 16.70 -5.51 -5.94
CA PRO A 301 17.15 -5.89 -4.60
C PRO A 301 18.00 -4.77 -3.97
N GLY A 302 17.68 -4.38 -2.73
CA GLY A 302 18.43 -3.35 -1.98
C GLY A 302 18.34 -1.92 -2.52
N ALA A 303 17.59 -1.66 -3.60
CA ALA A 303 17.46 -0.31 -4.16
C ALA A 303 16.46 0.55 -3.39
N SER A 304 15.49 -0.06 -2.72
CA SER A 304 14.45 0.62 -1.95
C SER A 304 14.79 0.59 -0.47
N LYS A 305 14.76 1.75 0.20
CA LYS A 305 14.99 1.88 1.64
C LYS A 305 14.10 2.97 2.21
N ARG A 306 13.36 2.70 3.29
CA ARG A 306 12.68 3.76 4.04
C ARG A 306 13.60 4.33 5.11
N VAL A 307 13.59 5.65 5.26
CA VAL A 307 14.34 6.37 6.30
C VAL A 307 13.33 7.10 7.20
N PRO A 308 13.34 6.88 8.52
CA PRO A 308 12.48 7.63 9.43
C PRO A 308 12.89 9.09 9.45
N VAL A 309 11.91 9.99 9.46
CA VAL A 309 12.09 11.44 9.52
C VAL A 309 11.13 12.06 10.51
N THR A 310 11.54 13.19 11.08
CA THR A 310 10.75 13.92 12.08
C THR A 310 10.72 15.40 11.77
N LEU A 311 9.56 16.03 11.97
CA LEU A 311 9.36 17.48 11.92
C LEU A 311 8.39 17.89 13.02
N GLY A 312 8.89 18.48 14.10
CA GLY A 312 8.07 18.74 15.28
C GLY A 312 7.39 17.45 15.77
N PRO A 313 6.04 17.40 15.91
CA PRO A 313 5.32 16.18 16.27
C PRO A 313 5.12 15.21 15.10
N ILE A 314 5.36 15.63 13.85
CA ILE A 314 5.18 14.77 12.68
C ILE A 314 6.29 13.70 12.67
N ARG A 315 5.89 12.44 12.82
CA ARG A 315 6.74 11.27 12.58
C ARG A 315 6.35 10.64 11.26
N ALA A 316 7.29 10.54 10.31
CA ALA A 316 7.03 9.97 8.99
C ALA A 316 8.22 9.12 8.51
N SER A 317 8.09 8.50 7.34
CA SER A 317 9.21 7.86 6.65
C SER A 317 9.29 8.33 5.20
N VAL A 318 10.51 8.55 4.71
CA VAL A 318 10.78 8.87 3.31
C VAL A 318 11.25 7.60 2.61
N LEU A 319 10.61 7.25 1.49
CA LEU A 319 11.06 6.14 0.65
C LEU A 319 12.20 6.61 -0.24
N LEU A 320 13.38 6.04 -0.06
CA LEU A 320 14.50 6.19 -0.97
C LEU A 320 14.45 5.07 -2.02
N PHE A 321 14.60 5.42 -3.29
CA PHE A 321 14.80 4.49 -4.39
C PHE A 321 16.09 4.82 -5.14
N LYS A 322 17.04 3.87 -5.11
CA LYS A 322 18.44 4.05 -5.54
C LYS A 322 19.07 5.30 -4.93
N GLY A 323 18.84 5.47 -3.63
CA GLY A 323 19.44 6.54 -2.81
C GLY A 323 18.82 7.93 -2.96
N ALA A 324 17.68 8.09 -3.64
CA ALA A 324 16.96 9.36 -3.72
C ALA A 324 15.52 9.21 -3.21
N PRO A 325 14.96 10.17 -2.43
CA PRO A 325 13.53 10.23 -2.11
C PRO A 325 12.69 10.03 -3.36
N ALA A 326 11.70 9.15 -3.31
CA ALA A 326 10.94 8.74 -4.48
C ALA A 326 9.44 8.64 -4.19
N ILE A 327 8.64 9.27 -5.05
CA ILE A 327 7.19 9.15 -5.02
C ILE A 327 6.66 8.59 -6.36
N LEU A 328 5.74 7.64 -6.28
CA LEU A 328 4.96 7.13 -7.41
C LEU A 328 3.55 7.72 -7.33
N ARG A 329 3.05 8.23 -8.46
CA ARG A 329 1.72 8.84 -8.55
C ARG A 329 1.00 8.43 -9.81
N THR A 330 -0.30 8.17 -9.67
CA THR A 330 -1.19 7.88 -10.79
C THR A 330 -1.95 9.13 -11.19
N ASN A 331 -1.75 9.54 -12.44
CA ASN A 331 -2.53 10.56 -13.08
C ASN A 331 -3.68 9.94 -13.89
N LYS A 332 -4.92 10.39 -13.60
CA LYS A 332 -6.15 9.90 -14.24
C LYS A 332 -6.74 10.82 -15.30
N GLY A 333 -6.13 11.99 -15.54
CA GLY A 333 -6.76 13.07 -16.33
C GLY A 333 -5.99 13.51 -17.58
N GLN A 334 -4.68 13.29 -17.62
CA GLN A 334 -3.83 13.65 -18.75
C GLN A 334 -3.87 12.56 -19.81
N LYS A 335 -4.13 12.97 -21.05
CA LYS A 335 -4.13 12.09 -22.23
C LYS A 335 -2.75 11.98 -22.89
N GLU A 336 -1.80 12.80 -22.44
CA GLU A 336 -0.44 12.87 -22.95
C GLU A 336 0.55 12.95 -21.77
N MET A 337 1.79 12.53 -22.02
CA MET A 337 2.86 12.69 -21.03
C MET A 337 3.21 14.15 -20.86
N VAL A 338 3.36 14.57 -19.61
CA VAL A 338 3.69 15.96 -19.28
C VAL A 338 5.18 16.19 -19.45
N GLU A 339 5.55 17.18 -20.25
CA GLU A 339 6.95 17.55 -20.42
C GLU A 339 7.61 17.96 -19.10
N ARG A 340 8.89 17.59 -18.93
CA ARG A 340 9.68 17.84 -17.71
C ARG A 340 9.65 19.29 -17.20
N LYS A 341 9.61 20.27 -18.12
CA LYS A 341 9.58 21.71 -17.78
C LYS A 341 8.23 22.16 -17.19
N ARG A 342 7.17 21.42 -17.46
CA ARG A 342 5.79 21.75 -17.06
C ARG A 342 5.35 20.98 -15.81
N LEU A 343 6.16 20.08 -15.26
CA LEU A 343 5.77 19.25 -14.11
C LEU A 343 5.33 20.08 -12.90
N ALA A 344 6.04 21.17 -12.57
CA ALA A 344 5.68 22.03 -11.44
C ALA A 344 4.43 22.89 -11.66
N GLU A 345 4.02 23.06 -12.91
CA GLU A 345 2.80 23.76 -13.30
C GLU A 345 1.60 22.78 -13.29
N VAL A 346 1.76 21.60 -13.89
CA VAL A 346 0.68 20.61 -14.05
C VAL A 346 0.47 19.81 -12.75
N PHE A 347 1.55 19.45 -12.06
CA PHE A 347 1.54 18.62 -10.86
C PHE A 347 2.19 19.30 -9.65
N PRO A 348 1.74 20.50 -9.25
CA PRO A 348 2.40 21.26 -8.19
C PRO A 348 2.44 20.52 -6.85
N HIS A 349 1.36 19.83 -6.48
CA HIS A 349 1.29 18.98 -5.29
C HIS A 349 2.27 17.78 -5.30
N TYR A 350 2.61 17.22 -6.47
CA TYR A 350 3.64 16.18 -6.52
C TYR A 350 5.03 16.77 -6.30
N ILE A 351 5.28 17.96 -6.86
CA ILE A 351 6.54 18.67 -6.68
C ILE A 351 6.72 19.13 -5.23
N ASP A 352 5.69 19.68 -4.60
CA ASP A 352 5.74 20.08 -3.19
C ASP A 352 5.94 18.88 -2.27
N ARG A 353 5.21 17.79 -2.50
CA ARG A 353 5.40 16.55 -1.74
C ARG A 353 6.83 16.02 -1.86
N LEU A 354 7.37 15.94 -3.07
CA LEU A 354 8.73 15.45 -3.29
C LEU A 354 9.78 16.39 -2.69
N GLY A 355 9.60 17.70 -2.81
CA GLY A 355 10.49 18.70 -2.22
C GLY A 355 10.53 18.60 -0.69
N PHE A 356 9.39 18.38 -0.05
CA PHE A 356 9.30 18.16 1.40
C PHE A 356 10.01 16.88 1.84
N GLU A 357 9.81 15.77 1.13
CA GLU A 357 10.55 14.52 1.40
C GLU A 357 12.07 14.69 1.19
N CYS A 358 12.48 15.47 0.19
CA CYS A 358 13.88 15.83 -0.06
C CYS A 358 14.48 16.66 1.09
N ALA A 359 13.77 17.67 1.58
CA ALA A 359 14.22 18.50 2.69
C ALA A 359 14.33 17.70 3.99
N LEU A 360 13.39 16.79 4.28
CA LEU A 360 13.42 15.93 5.46
C LEU A 360 14.53 14.87 5.40
N ALA A 361 14.79 14.30 4.22
CA ALA A 361 15.85 13.32 4.01
C ALA A 361 17.24 13.95 3.77
N ASN A 362 17.34 15.28 3.80
CA ASN A 362 18.54 16.05 3.44
C ASN A 362 19.16 15.60 2.10
N SER A 363 18.30 15.44 1.09
CA SER A 363 18.68 15.02 -0.26
C SER A 363 18.32 16.10 -1.26
N GLU A 364 19.29 16.64 -1.99
CA GLU A 364 19.04 17.61 -3.06
C GLU A 364 18.37 16.99 -4.27
N ARG A 365 18.42 15.66 -4.43
CA ARG A 365 17.80 14.96 -5.56
C ARG A 365 16.59 14.17 -5.08
N GLY A 366 15.45 14.35 -5.75
CA GLY A 366 14.26 13.52 -5.61
C GLY A 366 13.86 12.86 -6.93
N ARG A 367 13.03 11.83 -6.86
CA ARG A 367 12.52 11.07 -8.01
C ARG A 367 11.00 11.06 -8.03
N LEU A 368 10.42 11.56 -9.11
CA LEU A 368 8.99 11.50 -9.37
C LEU A 368 8.72 10.45 -10.45
N ILE A 369 7.89 9.47 -10.14
CA ILE A 369 7.39 8.49 -11.10
C ILE A 369 5.91 8.76 -11.33
N VAL A 370 5.53 9.09 -12.56
CA VAL A 370 4.13 9.38 -12.91
C VAL A 370 3.63 8.30 -13.86
N TYR A 371 2.58 7.61 -13.44
CA TYR A 371 1.79 6.74 -14.31
C TYR A 371 0.59 7.49 -14.88
N TYR A 372 0.30 7.29 -16.15
CA TYR A 372 -0.77 7.95 -16.90
C TYR A 372 -1.81 6.91 -17.30
N SER A 373 -2.94 6.87 -16.60
CA SER A 373 -3.92 5.79 -16.79
C SER A 373 -4.67 5.85 -18.12
N LEU A 374 -4.68 7.01 -18.78
CA LEU A 374 -5.37 7.24 -20.06
C LEU A 374 -4.49 7.03 -21.29
N ILE A 375 -3.19 6.74 -21.12
CA ILE A 375 -2.27 6.45 -22.22
C ILE A 375 -2.27 4.94 -22.47
N HIS A 376 -2.34 4.53 -23.73
CA HIS A 376 -2.50 3.13 -24.11
C HIS A 376 -1.19 2.33 -24.13
N ASP A 377 -0.03 2.99 -24.34
CA ASP A 377 1.31 2.38 -24.38
C ASP A 377 2.36 3.25 -23.67
N ASP A 378 3.45 2.66 -23.15
CA ASP A 378 4.52 3.35 -22.40
C ASP A 378 3.99 4.23 -21.26
N LYS A 379 3.13 3.67 -20.41
CA LYS A 379 2.21 4.46 -19.56
C LYS A 379 2.84 5.20 -18.38
N PHE A 380 4.15 5.30 -18.28
CA PHE A 380 4.78 6.00 -17.15
C PHE A 380 6.06 6.74 -17.53
N MET A 381 6.40 7.73 -16.72
CA MET A 381 7.64 8.51 -16.82
C MET A 381 8.35 8.59 -15.48
N VAL A 382 9.67 8.63 -15.54
CA VAL A 382 10.54 8.82 -14.37
C VAL A 382 11.27 10.15 -14.54
N TYR A 383 11.18 11.00 -13.53
CA TYR A 383 11.85 12.28 -13.48
C TYR A 383 12.75 12.34 -12.27
N ASP A 384 14.02 12.67 -12.47
CA ASP A 384 14.89 13.11 -11.38
C ASP A 384 14.80 14.64 -11.31
N ILE A 385 14.56 15.16 -10.10
CA ILE A 385 14.36 16.58 -9.82
C ILE A 385 15.39 16.99 -8.77
N TRP A 386 16.15 18.03 -9.06
CA TRP A 386 17.12 18.60 -8.13
C TRP A 386 16.55 19.86 -7.49
N PHE A 387 16.54 19.88 -6.17
CA PHE A 387 16.13 20.99 -5.34
C PHE A 387 17.37 21.68 -4.78
N LYS A 388 17.42 23.02 -4.91
CA LYS A 388 18.38 23.89 -4.21
C LYS A 388 17.71 24.47 -2.97
N ASN A 389 18.53 24.86 -2.00
CA ASN A 389 18.08 25.54 -0.78
C ASN A 389 17.02 24.73 0.00
N LEU A 390 17.39 23.50 0.38
CA LEU A 390 16.55 22.62 1.22
C LEU A 390 16.15 23.29 2.54
N GLY A 391 16.98 24.20 3.06
CA GLY A 391 16.68 24.98 4.27
C GLY A 391 15.42 25.86 4.12
N ALA A 392 15.26 26.55 2.99
CA ALA A 392 14.05 27.34 2.73
C ALA A 392 12.80 26.46 2.56
N ILE A 393 12.94 25.27 1.96
CA ILE A 393 11.85 24.30 1.85
C ILE A 393 11.44 23.81 3.23
N ARG A 394 12.41 23.46 4.07
CA ARG A 394 12.15 23.04 5.46
C ARG A 394 11.51 24.15 6.29
N ALA A 395 11.99 25.39 6.18
CA ALA A 395 11.40 26.53 6.88
C ALA A 395 9.93 26.77 6.50
N GLU A 396 9.55 26.55 5.23
CA GLU A 396 8.14 26.60 4.83
C GLU A 396 7.32 25.45 5.43
N MET A 397 7.88 24.25 5.55
CA MET A 397 7.21 23.13 6.22
C MET A 397 6.95 23.44 7.70
N GLU A 398 7.95 23.99 8.39
CA GLU A 398 7.86 24.43 9.78
C GLU A 398 6.80 25.54 9.92
N ARG A 399 6.81 26.55 9.04
CA ARG A 399 5.79 27.60 9.03
C ARG A 399 4.37 27.05 8.86
N ARG A 400 4.17 26.09 7.94
CA ARG A 400 2.84 25.46 7.72
C ARG A 400 2.41 24.62 8.92
N LEU A 401 3.35 23.93 9.56
CA LEU A 401 3.11 23.17 10.77
C LEU A 401 2.68 24.11 11.90
N ASP A 402 3.44 25.17 12.16
CA ASP A 402 3.14 26.15 13.20
C ASP A 402 1.74 26.77 13.03
N LEU A 403 1.37 27.13 11.80
CA LEU A 403 0.03 27.68 11.50
C LEU A 403 -1.09 26.66 11.73
N LEU A 404 -0.84 25.37 11.44
CA LEU A 404 -1.82 24.32 11.71
C LEU A 404 -1.95 24.04 13.21
N GLU A 405 -0.84 24.03 13.94
CA GLU A 405 -0.83 23.85 15.41
C GLU A 405 -1.49 25.02 16.13
N SER A 406 -1.31 26.25 15.64
CA SER A 406 -1.91 27.45 16.23
C SER A 406 -3.39 27.63 15.86
N GLY A 407 -3.98 26.74 15.06
CA GLY A 407 -5.35 26.88 14.56
C GLY A 407 -5.55 28.13 13.71
N ALA A 408 -4.55 28.53 12.91
CA ALA A 408 -4.62 29.72 12.09
C ALA A 408 -5.82 29.69 11.12
N PRO A 409 -6.45 30.85 10.84
CA PRO A 409 -7.49 30.94 9.82
C PRO A 409 -7.01 30.38 8.47
N PRO A 410 -7.85 29.60 7.74
CA PRO A 410 -7.45 28.97 6.48
C PRO A 410 -6.86 29.93 5.44
N GLU A 411 -7.24 31.21 5.46
CA GLU A 411 -6.74 32.24 4.54
C GLU A 411 -5.22 32.47 4.70
N GLN A 412 -4.68 32.24 5.90
CA GLN A 412 -3.25 32.37 6.20
C GLN A 412 -2.43 31.17 5.73
N LEU A 413 -3.10 30.06 5.41
CA LEU A 413 -2.47 28.86 4.87
C LEU A 413 -2.40 28.95 3.33
N PRO A 414 -1.40 28.32 2.69
CA PRO A 414 -1.34 28.23 1.23
C PRO A 414 -2.58 27.55 0.62
N ALA A 415 -3.08 28.11 -0.48
CA ALA A 415 -4.19 27.52 -1.23
C ALA A 415 -3.83 26.14 -1.80
N CYS A 416 -4.78 25.22 -1.83
CA CYS A 416 -4.60 23.90 -2.44
C CYS A 416 -4.37 24.04 -3.96
N GLN A 417 -3.35 23.37 -4.49
CA GLN A 417 -2.97 23.41 -5.91
C GLN A 417 -2.78 22.02 -6.49
N PRO A 418 -3.21 21.74 -7.73
CA PRO A 418 -3.73 22.68 -8.74
C PRO A 418 -5.24 23.00 -8.61
N PRO A 419 -5.73 24.07 -9.27
CA PRO A 419 -7.11 24.57 -9.10
C PRO A 419 -8.20 23.57 -9.45
N TRP A 420 -7.94 22.64 -10.38
CA TRP A 420 -8.94 21.62 -10.74
C TRP A 420 -9.27 20.69 -9.57
N MET A 421 -8.37 20.50 -8.60
CA MET A 421 -8.66 19.69 -7.41
C MET A 421 -9.74 20.31 -6.54
N VAL A 422 -9.92 21.63 -6.59
CA VAL A 422 -10.98 22.34 -5.86
C VAL A 422 -12.35 21.83 -6.29
N LYS A 423 -12.53 21.48 -7.57
CA LYS A 423 -13.81 20.95 -8.08
C LYS A 423 -14.24 19.66 -7.37
N PHE A 424 -13.29 18.93 -6.79
CA PHE A 424 -13.48 17.66 -6.10
C PHE A 424 -13.21 17.78 -4.60
N CYS A 425 -13.18 19.01 -4.06
CA CYS A 425 -12.92 19.28 -2.65
C CYS A 425 -14.23 19.56 -1.92
N ASP A 426 -14.45 18.87 -0.81
CA ASP A 426 -15.65 19.02 0.03
C ASP A 426 -15.80 20.46 0.56
N TYR A 427 -14.67 21.13 0.80
CA TYR A 427 -14.62 22.52 1.30
C TYR A 427 -14.59 23.60 0.20
N LYS A 428 -14.87 23.27 -1.07
CA LYS A 428 -14.67 24.20 -2.20
C LYS A 428 -15.37 25.57 -2.01
N ASP A 429 -16.57 25.57 -1.44
CA ASP A 429 -17.42 26.77 -1.30
C ASP A 429 -16.98 27.66 -0.11
N ARG A 430 -16.07 27.16 0.74
CA ARG A 430 -15.55 27.84 1.94
C ARG A 430 -14.05 28.12 1.89
N CYS A 431 -13.29 27.42 1.04
CA CYS A 431 -11.82 27.44 1.00
C CYS A 431 -11.22 28.69 0.34
N GLY A 432 -11.99 29.40 -0.51
CA GLY A 432 -11.48 30.46 -1.39
C GLY A 432 -10.37 29.96 -2.33
N CYS A 433 -10.32 28.64 -2.55
CA CYS A 433 -9.27 27.99 -3.33
C CYS A 433 -9.74 27.95 -4.79
N GLY A 434 -8.89 28.34 -5.75
CA GLY A 434 -9.26 28.31 -7.18
C GLY A 434 -9.99 29.56 -7.69
N GLU A 435 -10.42 30.45 -6.82
CA GLU A 435 -10.65 31.85 -7.16
C GLU A 435 -9.27 32.45 -7.45
N GLY A 436 -9.04 32.91 -8.68
CA GLY A 436 -7.79 33.59 -9.01
C GLY A 436 -7.60 34.73 -8.02
N ALA A 437 -6.43 34.80 -7.38
CA ALA A 437 -6.00 36.08 -6.85
C ALA A 437 -6.07 37.06 -8.03
N GLY A 438 -6.98 38.03 -7.93
CA GLY A 438 -7.07 39.15 -8.88
C GLY A 438 -5.76 39.91 -8.93
#